data_AF-A0A3M7AW68-F1
#
_entry.id   AF-A0A3M7AW68-F1
#
_cell.length_a   1.000
_cell.length_b   1.000
_cell.length_c   1.000
_cell.angle_alpha   90.00
_cell.angle_beta   90.00
_cell.angle_gamma   90.00
#
_symmetry.space_group_name_H-M   'P 1'
#
loop_
_entity.id
_entity.type
_entity.pdbx_description
1 polymer ?
#
loop_
_entity_poly.entity_id
_entity_poly.type
_entity_poly.pdbx_seq_one_letter_code
_entity_poly.pdbx_strand_id
1 'polypeptide(L)'
;MSVKLGELYGTAEIYDREMSEERLVWAVETVLKEVQRRQSIRQASNLNDEQLDEREGKWMSNSEIGASLEALATNYESKDQHYLATPLFLQALSLQPTKDCHTVILMNNLASSLAQQSPRAARAAQDYAQSRVINSAESSTPSGPVATRETMIMNARTWAQKALEVAGSMKPPERNDECDLGCAVATHNLGEFAEMLGDKAEAKKRYQEAISIGKAIGFPEGVQNGQERLKQLKA
;
A
#
# COMPACT_ATOMS: atom_id res chain seq x y z
N MET A 1 -13.85 -15.39 -2.95
CA MET A 1 -13.74 -15.97 -4.31
C MET A 1 -13.39 -14.94 -5.38
N SER A 2 -14.00 -13.75 -5.39
CA SER A 2 -13.72 -12.73 -6.42
C SER A 2 -12.29 -12.15 -6.40
N VAL A 3 -11.64 -12.03 -5.24
CA VAL A 3 -10.24 -11.57 -5.15
C VAL A 3 -9.30 -12.47 -5.98
N LYS A 4 -9.37 -13.79 -5.77
CA LYS A 4 -8.52 -14.75 -6.50
C LYS A 4 -8.79 -14.75 -8.01
N LEU A 5 -10.04 -14.56 -8.42
CA LEU A 5 -10.41 -14.38 -9.82
C LEU A 5 -9.77 -13.12 -10.40
N GLY A 6 -9.84 -12.01 -9.67
CA GLY A 6 -9.20 -10.76 -10.05
C GLY A 6 -7.69 -10.90 -10.23
N GLU A 7 -7.00 -11.45 -9.23
CA GLU A 7 -5.56 -11.74 -9.31
C GLU A 7 -5.22 -12.63 -10.51
N LEU A 8 -6.02 -13.68 -10.76
CA LEU A 8 -5.82 -14.60 -11.88
C LEU A 8 -5.92 -13.87 -13.23
N TYR A 9 -6.93 -13.02 -13.42
CA TYR A 9 -7.06 -12.21 -14.63
C TYR A 9 -5.86 -11.26 -14.83
N GLY A 10 -5.27 -10.77 -13.74
CA GLY A 10 -4.12 -9.87 -13.77
C GLY A 10 -2.77 -10.54 -14.04
N THR A 11 -2.70 -11.88 -14.06
CA THR A 11 -1.46 -12.62 -14.37
C THR A 11 -0.97 -12.37 -15.79
N ALA A 12 0.33 -12.59 -16.04
CA ALA A 12 0.91 -12.39 -17.38
C ALA A 12 0.33 -13.34 -18.43
N GLU A 13 -0.16 -14.51 -18.00
CA GLU A 13 -0.71 -15.56 -18.86
C GLU A 13 -2.11 -15.20 -19.39
N ILE A 14 -2.93 -14.53 -18.58
CA ILE A 14 -4.29 -14.13 -18.99
C ILE A 14 -4.32 -12.68 -19.45
N TYR A 15 -3.67 -11.80 -18.70
CA TYR A 15 -3.48 -10.38 -18.99
C TYR A 15 -4.79 -9.62 -19.29
N ASP A 16 -5.87 -9.97 -18.61
CA ASP A 16 -7.14 -9.27 -18.69
C ASP A 16 -7.25 -8.23 -17.56
N ARG A 17 -6.62 -7.08 -17.79
CA ARG A 17 -6.52 -6.01 -16.79
C ARG A 17 -7.87 -5.38 -16.43
N GLU A 18 -8.84 -5.41 -17.35
CA GLU A 18 -10.18 -4.87 -17.10
C GLU A 18 -10.98 -5.81 -16.22
N MET A 19 -11.03 -7.11 -16.56
CA MET A 19 -11.69 -8.10 -15.72
C MET A 19 -11.00 -8.24 -14.36
N SER A 20 -9.68 -8.12 -14.31
CA SER A 20 -8.94 -8.08 -13.04
C SER A 20 -9.45 -6.97 -12.13
N GLU A 21 -9.55 -5.74 -12.65
CA GLU A 21 -10.06 -4.60 -11.88
C GLU A 21 -11.53 -4.80 -11.48
N GLU A 22 -12.39 -5.20 -12.42
CA GLU A 22 -13.83 -5.40 -12.14
C GLU A 22 -14.04 -6.37 -10.97
N ARG A 23 -13.32 -7.50 -10.97
CA ARG A 23 -13.44 -8.52 -9.92
C ARG A 23 -12.89 -8.07 -8.58
N LEU A 24 -11.81 -7.29 -8.57
CA LEU A 24 -11.21 -6.75 -7.34
C LEU A 24 -12.06 -5.62 -6.75
N VAL A 25 -12.57 -4.71 -7.58
CA VAL A 25 -13.50 -3.65 -7.17
C VAL A 25 -14.75 -4.26 -6.56
N TRP A 26 -15.36 -5.24 -7.25
CA TRP A 26 -16.54 -5.93 -6.70
C TRP A 26 -16.25 -6.60 -5.36
N ALA A 27 -15.07 -7.23 -5.21
CA ALA A 27 -14.68 -7.87 -3.96
C ALA A 27 -14.57 -6.86 -2.81
N VAL A 28 -13.83 -5.77 -3.01
CA VAL A 28 -13.63 -4.72 -2.00
C VAL A 28 -14.96 -4.06 -1.65
N GLU A 29 -15.78 -3.68 -2.63
CA GLU A 29 -17.08 -3.07 -2.35
C GLU A 29 -17.99 -4.00 -1.56
N THR A 30 -18.02 -5.28 -1.91
CA THR A 30 -18.85 -6.27 -1.22
C THR A 30 -18.41 -6.44 0.24
N VAL A 31 -17.09 -6.51 0.48
CA VAL A 31 -16.53 -6.59 1.82
C VAL A 31 -16.86 -5.34 2.64
N LEU A 32 -16.66 -4.14 2.08
CA LEU A 32 -16.95 -2.89 2.79
C LEU A 32 -18.44 -2.70 3.10
N LYS A 33 -19.33 -3.09 2.16
CA LYS A 33 -20.78 -3.09 2.39
C LYS A 33 -21.15 -4.03 3.54
N GLU A 34 -20.56 -5.22 3.59
CA GLU A 34 -20.82 -6.19 4.67
C GLU A 34 -20.27 -5.71 6.03
N VAL A 35 -19.08 -5.12 6.05
CA VAL A 35 -18.50 -4.48 7.26
C VAL A 35 -19.45 -3.40 7.78
N GLN A 36 -19.94 -2.51 6.92
CA GLN A 36 -20.87 -1.46 7.30
C GLN A 36 -22.21 -2.02 7.81
N ARG A 37 -22.74 -3.07 7.17
CA ARG A 37 -23.98 -3.74 7.58
C ARG A 37 -23.83 -4.35 8.98
N ARG A 38 -22.76 -5.12 9.20
CA ARG A 38 -22.46 -5.76 10.49
C ARG A 38 -22.25 -4.72 11.60
N GLN A 39 -21.53 -3.63 11.31
CA GLN A 39 -21.35 -2.54 12.26
C GLN A 39 -22.67 -1.87 12.64
N SER A 40 -23.57 -1.68 11.67
CA SER A 40 -24.89 -1.08 11.91
C SER A 40 -25.76 -1.98 12.79
N ILE A 41 -25.73 -3.30 12.57
CA ILE A 41 -26.43 -4.28 13.42
C ILE A 41 -25.85 -4.26 14.83
N ARG A 42 -24.51 -4.27 14.94
CA ARG A 42 -23.79 -4.22 16.23
C ARG A 42 -24.21 -2.99 17.04
N GLN A 43 -24.24 -1.81 16.41
CA GLN A 43 -24.63 -0.57 17.06
C GLN A 43 -26.13 -0.55 17.42
N ALA A 44 -27.01 -0.91 16.49
CA ALA A 44 -28.46 -0.88 16.71
C ALA A 44 -28.94 -1.88 17.78
N SER A 45 -28.27 -3.02 17.89
CA SER A 45 -28.59 -4.08 18.86
C SER A 45 -27.67 -4.08 20.09
N ASN A 46 -26.72 -3.14 20.19
CA ASN A 46 -25.71 -3.04 21.25
C ASN A 46 -25.00 -4.37 21.55
N LEU A 47 -24.56 -5.06 20.49
CA LEU A 47 -23.88 -6.35 20.59
C LEU A 47 -22.36 -6.15 20.74
N ASN A 48 -21.70 -7.06 21.45
CA ASN A 48 -20.26 -7.24 21.31
C ASN A 48 -19.93 -8.13 20.08
N ASP A 49 -18.65 -8.38 19.83
CA ASP A 49 -18.21 -9.11 18.65
C ASP A 49 -18.62 -10.60 18.71
N GLU A 50 -18.58 -11.23 19.89
CA GLU A 50 -19.00 -12.63 20.06
C GLU A 50 -20.51 -12.82 19.79
N GLN A 51 -21.35 -11.93 20.32
CA GLN A 51 -22.80 -11.98 20.11
C GLN A 51 -23.18 -11.71 18.65
N LEU A 52 -22.42 -10.85 17.97
CA LEU A 52 -22.62 -10.59 16.55
C LEU A 52 -22.25 -11.83 15.72
N ASP A 53 -21.16 -12.50 16.06
CA ASP A 53 -20.73 -13.75 15.39
C ASP A 53 -21.70 -14.91 15.65
N GLU A 54 -22.28 -15.05 16.84
CA GLU A 54 -23.32 -16.05 17.11
C GLU A 54 -24.58 -15.81 16.26
N ARG A 55 -24.93 -14.54 16.03
CA ARG A 55 -26.12 -14.15 15.28
C ARG A 55 -25.94 -14.21 13.77
N GLU A 56 -24.85 -13.65 13.25
CA GLU A 56 -24.60 -13.45 11.82
C GLU A 56 -23.58 -14.45 11.25
N GLY A 57 -23.00 -15.31 12.11
CA GLY A 57 -21.89 -16.18 11.77
C GLY A 57 -20.54 -15.45 11.77
N LYS A 58 -19.46 -16.19 11.99
CA LYS A 58 -18.08 -15.68 11.85
C LYS A 58 -17.86 -15.12 10.45
N TRP A 59 -17.06 -14.07 10.38
CA TRP A 59 -16.74 -13.39 9.13
C TRP A 59 -15.25 -13.19 8.94
N MET A 60 -14.89 -12.54 7.83
CA MET A 60 -13.53 -12.15 7.50
C MET A 60 -12.91 -11.32 8.62
N SER A 61 -11.69 -11.68 8.98
CA SER A 61 -10.82 -10.91 9.87
C SER A 61 -10.34 -9.62 9.21
N ASN A 62 -9.84 -8.68 10.02
CA ASN A 62 -9.22 -7.45 9.52
C ASN A 62 -8.07 -7.73 8.54
N SER A 63 -7.30 -8.80 8.76
CA SER A 63 -6.21 -9.19 7.86
C SER A 63 -6.75 -9.64 6.50
N GLU A 64 -7.83 -10.42 6.44
CA GLU A 64 -8.45 -10.85 5.18
C GLU A 64 -9.12 -9.68 4.43
N ILE A 65 -9.68 -8.71 5.17
CA ILE A 65 -10.18 -7.45 4.59
C ILE A 65 -9.01 -6.63 4.04
N GLY A 66 -7.93 -6.50 4.82
CA GLY A 66 -6.70 -5.82 4.43
C GLY A 66 -6.09 -6.41 3.15
N ALA A 67 -5.99 -7.73 3.07
CA ALA A 67 -5.50 -8.44 1.88
C ALA A 67 -6.38 -8.17 0.64
N SER A 68 -7.69 -8.04 0.81
CA SER A 68 -8.60 -7.69 -0.29
C SER A 68 -8.36 -6.26 -0.80
N LEU A 69 -8.10 -5.32 0.11
CA LEU A 69 -7.76 -3.93 -0.23
C LEU A 69 -6.38 -3.84 -0.91
N GLU A 70 -5.40 -4.56 -0.38
CA GLU A 70 -4.07 -4.66 -0.93
C GLU A 70 -4.08 -5.20 -2.36
N ALA A 71 -4.82 -6.28 -2.63
CA ALA A 71 -4.91 -6.85 -3.97
C ALA A 71 -5.44 -5.82 -5.00
N LEU A 72 -6.47 -5.05 -4.64
CA LEU A 72 -6.96 -3.96 -5.49
C LEU A 72 -5.93 -2.81 -5.61
N ALA A 73 -5.25 -2.47 -4.52
CA ALA A 73 -4.22 -1.43 -4.50
C ALA A 73 -3.06 -1.77 -5.44
N THR A 74 -2.54 -3.00 -5.36
CA THR A 74 -1.47 -3.50 -6.25
C THR A 74 -1.93 -3.55 -7.69
N ASN A 75 -3.20 -3.89 -7.96
CA ASN A 75 -3.74 -3.81 -9.32
C ASN A 75 -3.72 -2.37 -9.86
N TYR A 76 -4.14 -1.39 -9.07
CA TYR A 76 -4.05 0.02 -9.44
C TYR A 76 -2.61 0.51 -9.58
N GLU A 77 -1.69 0.08 -8.72
CA GLU A 77 -0.27 0.39 -8.83
C GLU A 77 0.31 -0.14 -10.16
N SER A 78 -0.03 -1.37 -10.56
CA SER A 78 0.42 -1.96 -11.84
C SER A 78 -0.08 -1.23 -13.10
N LYS A 79 -1.05 -0.32 -12.93
CA LYS A 79 -1.65 0.53 -13.96
C LYS A 79 -1.21 2.00 -13.84
N ASP A 80 -0.20 2.29 -13.03
CA ASP A 80 0.26 3.64 -12.68
C ASP A 80 -0.82 4.54 -12.03
N GLN A 81 -1.89 3.93 -11.49
CA GLN A 81 -2.99 4.61 -10.84
C GLN A 81 -2.72 4.77 -9.33
N HIS A 82 -1.54 5.28 -8.99
CA HIS A 82 -1.08 5.38 -7.60
C HIS A 82 -2.02 6.18 -6.70
N TYR A 83 -2.75 7.16 -7.25
CA TYR A 83 -3.72 7.94 -6.47
C TYR A 83 -4.93 7.11 -5.99
N LEU A 84 -5.25 6.01 -6.67
CA LEU A 84 -6.25 5.04 -6.23
C LEU A 84 -5.65 3.97 -5.31
N ALA A 85 -4.38 3.59 -5.53
CA ALA A 85 -3.68 2.61 -4.71
C ALA A 85 -3.37 3.14 -3.29
N THR A 86 -2.86 4.38 -3.17
CA THR A 86 -2.48 5.02 -1.90
C THR A 86 -3.53 4.89 -0.78
N PRO A 87 -4.81 5.29 -0.97
CA PRO A 87 -5.81 5.17 0.08
C PRO A 87 -6.14 3.72 0.45
N LEU A 88 -6.03 2.78 -0.49
CA LEU A 88 -6.28 1.36 -0.23
C LEU A 88 -5.14 0.75 0.61
N PHE A 89 -3.88 1.04 0.30
CA PHE A 89 -2.74 0.63 1.15
C PHE A 89 -2.81 1.25 2.54
N LEU A 90 -3.20 2.53 2.66
CA LEU A 90 -3.42 3.18 3.96
C LEU A 90 -4.53 2.49 4.75
N GLN A 91 -5.63 2.11 4.10
CA GLN A 91 -6.72 1.40 4.76
C GLN A 91 -6.32 -0.03 5.14
N ALA A 92 -5.56 -0.74 4.32
CA ALA A 92 -5.02 -2.06 4.67
C ALA A 92 -4.10 -1.98 5.90
N LEU A 93 -3.22 -0.97 5.96
CA LEU A 93 -2.36 -0.71 7.11
C LEU A 93 -3.15 -0.40 8.39
N SER A 94 -4.27 0.33 8.30
CA SER A 94 -5.08 0.66 9.48
C SER A 94 -5.84 -0.53 10.04
N LEU A 95 -6.07 -1.56 9.22
CA LEU A 95 -6.71 -2.81 9.63
C LEU A 95 -5.73 -3.78 10.28
N GLN A 96 -4.43 -3.63 10.08
CA GLN A 96 -3.44 -4.55 10.63
C GLN A 96 -3.22 -4.26 12.14
N PRO A 97 -3.64 -5.17 13.04
CA PRO A 97 -3.60 -4.91 14.49
C PRO A 97 -2.19 -5.05 15.08
N THR A 98 -1.31 -5.79 14.40
CA THR A 98 0.07 -6.07 14.81
C THR A 98 1.03 -5.60 13.74
N LYS A 99 2.09 -4.90 14.16
CA LYS A 99 3.21 -4.58 13.26
C LYS A 99 3.96 -5.87 12.98
N ASP A 100 3.62 -6.52 11.88
CA ASP A 100 4.25 -7.76 11.40
C ASP A 100 5.09 -7.51 10.13
N CYS A 101 5.68 -8.58 9.59
CA CYS A 101 6.50 -8.46 8.39
C CYS A 101 5.68 -8.06 7.17
N HIS A 102 4.41 -8.47 7.09
CA HIS A 102 3.52 -8.04 6.02
C HIS A 102 3.26 -6.53 6.04
N THR A 103 3.19 -5.93 7.23
CA THR A 103 3.11 -4.47 7.40
C THR A 103 4.28 -3.74 6.72
N VAL A 104 5.48 -4.33 6.70
CA VAL A 104 6.66 -3.77 6.03
C VAL A 104 6.43 -3.68 4.51
N ILE A 105 5.81 -4.71 3.92
CA ILE A 105 5.45 -4.74 2.49
C ILE A 105 4.43 -3.65 2.17
N LEU A 106 3.35 -3.56 2.95
CA LEU A 106 2.32 -2.53 2.77
C LEU A 106 2.89 -1.11 2.88
N MET A 107 3.80 -0.86 3.83
CA MET A 107 4.47 0.45 3.97
C MET A 107 5.34 0.79 2.76
N ASN A 108 6.00 -0.20 2.16
CA ASN A 108 6.80 -0.01 0.96
C ASN A 108 5.94 0.29 -0.27
N ASN A 109 4.85 -0.46 -0.48
CA ASN A 109 3.94 -0.21 -1.61
C ASN A 109 3.25 1.15 -1.48
N LEU A 110 2.88 1.54 -0.25
CA LEU A 110 2.40 2.88 0.05
C LEU A 110 3.46 3.95 -0.26
N ALA A 111 4.71 3.73 0.15
CA ALA A 111 5.81 4.65 -0.14
C ALA A 111 6.01 4.81 -1.66
N SER A 112 6.09 3.71 -2.40
CA SER A 112 6.19 3.73 -3.86
C SER A 112 5.03 4.49 -4.50
N SER A 113 3.79 4.20 -4.08
CA SER A 113 2.60 4.89 -4.61
C SER A 113 2.60 6.38 -4.31
N LEU A 114 2.93 6.80 -3.08
CA LEU A 114 3.08 8.23 -2.74
C LEU A 114 4.17 8.90 -3.58
N ALA A 115 5.31 8.23 -3.74
CA ALA A 115 6.42 8.73 -4.52
C ALA A 115 6.17 8.71 -6.02
N GLN A 116 5.15 8.04 -6.55
CA GLN A 116 4.83 8.07 -7.99
C GLN A 116 3.52 8.82 -8.30
N GLN A 117 2.72 9.09 -7.27
CA GLN A 117 1.45 9.81 -7.40
C GLN A 117 1.65 11.23 -7.93
N SER A 118 0.79 11.60 -8.88
CA SER A 118 0.67 12.97 -9.37
C SER A 118 -0.11 13.84 -8.37
N PRO A 119 0.44 15.00 -7.93
CA PRO A 119 -0.27 15.97 -7.10
C PRO A 119 -1.65 16.37 -7.64
N ARG A 120 -1.75 16.52 -8.97
CA ARG A 120 -3.00 16.89 -9.62
C ARG A 120 -4.03 15.77 -9.57
N ALA A 121 -3.62 14.53 -9.86
CA ALA A 121 -4.52 13.38 -9.82
C ALA A 121 -4.99 13.10 -8.38
N ALA A 122 -4.08 13.22 -7.40
CA ALA A 122 -4.40 13.15 -5.98
C ALA A 122 -5.51 14.14 -5.60
N ARG A 123 -5.34 15.40 -6.02
CA ARG A 123 -6.29 16.45 -5.68
C ARG A 123 -7.64 16.23 -6.35
N ALA A 124 -7.66 15.89 -7.63
CA ALA A 124 -8.90 15.61 -8.35
C ALA A 124 -9.69 14.46 -7.73
N ALA A 125 -9.01 13.40 -7.26
CA ALA A 125 -9.65 12.29 -6.57
C ALA A 125 -10.22 12.70 -5.20
N GLN A 126 -9.52 13.54 -4.43
CA GLN A 126 -10.01 14.08 -3.17
C GLN A 126 -11.25 14.96 -3.38
N ASP A 127 -11.21 15.87 -4.36
CA ASP A 127 -12.33 16.75 -4.67
C ASP A 127 -13.56 15.93 -5.13
N TYR A 128 -13.35 14.88 -5.94
CA TYR A 128 -14.42 13.96 -6.34
C TYR A 128 -15.03 13.23 -5.14
N ALA A 129 -14.21 12.67 -4.25
CA ALA A 129 -14.69 11.97 -3.07
C ALA A 129 -15.53 12.88 -2.17
N GLN A 130 -15.10 14.12 -1.96
CA GLN A 130 -15.84 15.11 -1.16
C GLN A 130 -17.16 15.52 -1.81
N SER A 131 -17.21 15.66 -3.14
CA SER A 131 -18.44 16.00 -3.85
C SER A 131 -19.56 14.97 -3.69
N ARG A 132 -19.22 13.72 -3.33
CA ARG A 132 -20.16 12.62 -3.13
C ARG A 132 -20.71 12.57 -1.70
N VAL A 133 -20.14 13.32 -0.77
CA VAL A 133 -20.63 13.46 0.61
C VAL A 133 -21.61 14.64 0.66
N ILE A 134 -22.86 14.39 0.27
CA ILE A 134 -23.91 15.43 0.06
C ILE A 134 -24.35 16.14 1.38
N ASN A 135 -23.94 15.64 2.57
CA ASN A 135 -24.49 16.08 3.86
C ASN A 135 -23.56 16.93 4.76
N SER A 136 -22.42 17.43 4.29
CA SER A 136 -21.67 18.43 5.07
C SER A 136 -22.10 19.83 4.65
N ALA A 137 -22.98 20.46 5.43
CA ALA A 137 -23.39 21.87 5.30
C ALA A 137 -22.24 22.89 5.49
N GLU A 138 -21.01 22.43 5.60
CA GLU A 138 -19.79 23.22 5.57
C GLU A 138 -18.93 22.73 4.39
N SER A 139 -19.33 23.08 3.17
CA SER A 139 -18.47 22.99 1.98
C SER A 139 -17.32 23.99 2.10
N SER A 140 -16.40 23.75 3.02
CA SER A 140 -15.10 24.38 2.98
C SER A 140 -14.33 23.70 1.86
N THR A 141 -14.07 24.45 0.78
CA THR A 141 -13.03 24.10 -0.19
C THR A 141 -11.81 23.64 0.60
N PRO A 142 -11.16 22.51 0.26
CA PRO A 142 -10.03 22.04 1.05
C PRO A 142 -8.95 23.11 0.99
N SER A 143 -8.84 23.86 2.09
CA SER A 143 -8.00 25.06 2.25
C SER A 143 -6.54 24.71 2.53
N GLY A 144 -6.20 23.42 2.46
CA GLY A 144 -4.83 22.95 2.56
C GLY A 144 -4.04 23.23 1.28
N PRO A 145 -2.74 23.58 1.39
CA PRO A 145 -1.86 23.66 0.24
C PRO A 145 -1.87 22.33 -0.51
N VAL A 146 -1.92 22.40 -1.85
CA VAL A 146 -1.76 21.21 -2.70
C VAL A 146 -0.41 20.58 -2.36
N ALA A 147 -0.42 19.31 -1.96
CA ALA A 147 0.82 18.59 -1.66
C ALA A 147 1.73 18.65 -2.89
N THR A 148 2.91 19.26 -2.74
CA THR A 148 3.86 19.36 -3.84
C THR A 148 4.47 17.99 -4.13
N ARG A 149 5.05 17.85 -5.32
CA ARG A 149 5.78 16.64 -5.69
C ARG A 149 6.86 16.29 -4.66
N GLU A 150 7.59 17.31 -4.20
CA GLU A 150 8.61 17.17 -3.16
C GLU A 150 8.03 16.67 -1.84
N THR A 151 6.93 17.27 -1.35
CA THR A 151 6.26 16.81 -0.12
C THR A 151 5.78 15.36 -0.22
N MET A 152 5.28 14.94 -1.39
CA MET A 152 4.88 13.54 -1.60
C MET A 152 6.07 12.58 -1.51
N ILE A 153 7.22 12.95 -2.10
CA ILE A 153 8.44 12.14 -2.02
C ILE A 153 8.99 12.11 -0.58
N MET A 154 8.93 13.22 0.16
CA MET A 154 9.31 13.24 1.57
C MET A 154 8.41 12.36 2.45
N ASN A 155 7.10 12.35 2.16
CA ASN A 155 6.17 11.46 2.85
C ASN A 155 6.45 9.99 2.52
N ALA A 156 6.74 9.67 1.25
CA ALA A 156 7.15 8.34 0.82
C ALA A 156 8.43 7.87 1.55
N ARG A 157 9.44 8.74 1.61
CA ARG A 157 10.68 8.49 2.38
C ARG A 157 10.38 8.17 3.84
N THR A 158 9.45 8.89 4.46
CA THR A 158 9.03 8.63 5.84
C THR A 158 8.41 7.24 6.01
N TRP A 159 7.57 6.81 5.06
CA TRP A 159 6.98 5.47 5.10
C TRP A 159 8.00 4.35 4.88
N ALA A 160 8.92 4.49 3.94
CA ALA A 160 10.00 3.52 3.74
C ALA A 160 10.92 3.43 4.98
N GLN A 161 11.21 4.57 5.63
CA GLN A 161 11.99 4.58 6.87
C GLN A 161 11.25 3.87 8.02
N LYS A 162 9.94 4.09 8.15
CA LYS A 162 9.10 3.36 9.11
C LYS A 162 9.07 1.86 8.83
N ALA A 163 9.05 1.45 7.56
CA ALA A 163 9.12 0.03 7.18
C ALA A 163 10.40 -0.62 7.74
N LEU A 164 11.55 0.05 7.60
CA LEU A 164 12.82 -0.40 8.18
C LEU A 164 12.81 -0.44 9.71
N GLU A 165 12.22 0.57 10.36
CA GLU A 165 12.09 0.61 11.82
C GLU A 165 11.23 -0.56 12.34
N VAL A 166 10.10 -0.83 11.68
CA VAL A 166 9.23 -1.96 12.01
C VAL A 166 9.99 -3.26 11.84
N ALA A 167 10.58 -3.51 10.67
CA ALA A 167 11.34 -4.72 10.41
C ALA A 167 12.47 -4.91 11.43
N GLY A 168 13.22 -3.84 11.74
CA GLY A 168 14.33 -3.86 12.72
C GLY A 168 13.90 -4.15 14.16
N SER A 169 12.63 -3.90 14.51
CA SER A 169 12.08 -4.24 15.82
C SER A 169 11.68 -5.71 15.96
N MET A 170 11.53 -6.43 14.85
CA MET A 170 11.08 -7.82 14.82
C MET A 170 12.24 -8.79 15.00
N LYS A 171 12.01 -9.85 15.77
CA LYS A 171 12.97 -10.92 16.06
C LYS A 171 12.39 -12.26 15.61
N PRO A 172 13.21 -13.30 15.40
CA PRO A 172 12.68 -14.64 15.19
C PRO A 172 11.88 -15.11 16.43
N PRO A 173 10.75 -15.83 16.25
CA PRO A 173 10.21 -16.35 14.99
C PRO A 173 9.32 -15.37 14.21
N GLU A 174 8.97 -14.20 14.75
CA GLU A 174 8.08 -13.25 14.07
C GLU A 174 8.72 -12.62 12.83
N ARG A 175 10.05 -12.44 12.83
CA ARG A 175 10.82 -12.05 11.66
C ARG A 175 10.95 -13.22 10.70
N ASN A 176 10.45 -13.04 9.48
CA ASN A 176 10.48 -14.02 8.39
C ASN A 176 11.04 -13.39 7.09
N ASP A 177 11.02 -14.16 6.01
CA ASP A 177 11.52 -13.75 4.70
C ASP A 177 10.83 -12.49 4.15
N GLU A 178 9.57 -12.22 4.50
CA GLU A 178 8.87 -11.00 4.09
C GLU A 178 9.50 -9.75 4.69
N CYS A 179 9.95 -9.81 5.95
CA CYS A 179 10.68 -8.70 6.57
C CYS A 179 12.02 -8.45 5.86
N ASP A 180 12.71 -9.52 5.49
CA ASP A 180 14.03 -9.44 4.84
C ASP A 180 13.92 -8.88 3.42
N LEU A 181 12.94 -9.36 2.65
CA LEU A 181 12.58 -8.82 1.35
C LEU A 181 12.12 -7.35 1.48
N GLY A 182 11.24 -7.08 2.45
CA GLY A 182 10.74 -5.74 2.75
C GLY A 182 11.87 -4.76 3.13
N CYS A 183 12.89 -5.20 3.85
CA CYS A 183 14.08 -4.40 4.13
C CYS A 183 14.86 -4.05 2.85
N ALA A 184 15.06 -5.03 1.95
CA ALA A 184 15.75 -4.79 0.69
C ALA A 184 14.99 -3.77 -0.18
N VAL A 185 13.67 -3.95 -0.32
CA VAL A 185 12.79 -3.06 -1.08
C VAL A 185 12.73 -1.67 -0.47
N ALA A 186 12.54 -1.55 0.85
CA ALA A 186 12.52 -0.25 1.54
C ALA A 186 13.81 0.54 1.32
N THR A 187 14.95 -0.16 1.39
CA THR A 187 16.27 0.44 1.19
C THR A 187 16.47 0.89 -0.26
N HIS A 188 16.01 0.10 -1.24
CA HIS A 188 16.04 0.49 -2.65
C HIS A 188 15.15 1.72 -2.90
N ASN A 189 13.93 1.73 -2.37
CA ASN A 189 12.99 2.84 -2.46
C ASN A 189 13.57 4.14 -1.88
N LEU A 190 14.27 4.08 -0.74
CA LEU A 190 14.99 5.24 -0.20
C LEU A 190 16.03 5.80 -1.17
N GLY A 191 16.68 4.94 -1.96
CA GLY A 191 17.59 5.34 -3.03
C GLY A 191 16.86 6.07 -4.16
N GLU A 192 15.71 5.54 -4.60
CA GLU A 192 14.89 6.17 -5.63
C GLU A 192 14.37 7.54 -5.19
N PHE A 193 13.91 7.66 -3.94
CA PHE A 193 13.39 8.92 -3.42
C PHE A 193 14.50 9.96 -3.27
N ALA A 194 15.70 9.55 -2.82
CA ALA A 194 16.87 10.44 -2.79
C ALA A 194 17.23 10.94 -4.19
N GLU A 195 17.17 10.07 -5.20
CA GLU A 195 17.41 10.44 -6.59
C GLU A 195 16.34 11.41 -7.12
N MET A 196 15.06 11.17 -6.84
CA MET A 196 13.97 12.08 -7.21
C MET A 196 14.11 13.46 -6.55
N LEU A 197 14.73 13.54 -5.38
CA LEU A 197 15.05 14.79 -4.67
C LEU A 197 16.40 15.40 -5.09
N GLY A 198 17.13 14.77 -6.02
CA GLY A 198 18.42 15.24 -6.52
C GLY A 198 19.63 14.91 -5.62
N ASP A 199 19.44 14.19 -4.51
CA ASP A 199 20.52 13.73 -3.64
C ASP A 199 21.14 12.43 -4.18
N LYS A 200 21.97 12.60 -5.22
CA LYS A 200 22.67 11.49 -5.87
C LYS A 200 23.62 10.74 -4.91
N ALA A 201 24.14 11.40 -3.88
CA ALA A 201 25.09 10.80 -2.95
C ALA A 201 24.38 9.80 -2.03
N GLU A 202 23.26 10.21 -1.43
CA GLU A 202 22.43 9.31 -0.62
C GLU A 202 21.81 8.22 -1.50
N ALA A 203 21.34 8.55 -2.71
CA ALA A 203 20.79 7.56 -3.64
C ALA A 203 21.79 6.43 -3.92
N LYS A 204 23.04 6.78 -4.26
CA LYS A 204 24.11 5.82 -4.49
C LYS A 204 24.36 4.93 -3.27
N LYS A 205 24.44 5.52 -2.08
CA LYS A 205 24.65 4.79 -0.83
C LYS A 205 23.53 3.77 -0.59
N ARG A 206 22.28 4.19 -0.75
CA ARG A 206 21.09 3.34 -0.52
C ARG A 206 20.99 2.21 -1.53
N TYR A 207 21.24 2.45 -2.81
CA TYR A 207 21.26 1.36 -3.79
C TYR A 207 22.37 0.34 -3.50
N GLN A 208 23.55 0.77 -3.03
CA GLN A 208 24.62 -0.16 -2.63
C GLN A 208 24.22 -1.01 -1.43
N GLU A 209 23.57 -0.41 -0.43
CA GLU A 209 23.02 -1.10 0.74
C GLU A 209 21.95 -2.13 0.33
N ALA A 210 20.99 -1.72 -0.51
CA ALA A 210 19.93 -2.60 -1.02
C ALA A 210 20.49 -3.80 -1.80
N ILE A 211 21.52 -3.60 -2.64
CA ILE A 211 22.22 -4.70 -3.34
C ILE A 211 22.88 -5.66 -2.33
N SER A 212 23.48 -5.14 -1.27
CA SER A 212 24.12 -5.98 -0.25
C SER A 212 23.09 -6.85 0.47
N ILE A 213 21.95 -6.27 0.84
CA ILE A 213 20.83 -6.99 1.46
C ILE A 213 20.29 -8.04 0.48
N GLY A 214 19.98 -7.64 -0.76
CA GLY A 214 19.46 -8.53 -1.80
C GLY A 214 20.36 -9.75 -2.06
N LYS A 215 21.68 -9.57 -2.05
CA LYS A 215 22.64 -10.69 -2.15
C LYS A 215 22.58 -11.63 -0.95
N ALA A 216 22.48 -11.07 0.27
CA ALA A 216 22.46 -11.86 1.50
C ALA A 216 21.20 -12.74 1.61
N ILE A 217 20.07 -12.25 1.09
CA ILE A 217 18.76 -12.93 1.17
C ILE A 217 18.43 -13.74 -0.09
N GLY A 218 19.29 -13.71 -1.12
CA GLY A 218 19.05 -14.43 -2.37
C GLY A 218 17.94 -13.82 -3.25
N PHE A 219 17.84 -12.49 -3.30
CA PHE A 219 16.86 -11.74 -4.10
C PHE A 219 17.51 -11.12 -5.35
N PRO A 220 17.64 -11.86 -6.47
CA PRO A 220 18.40 -11.43 -7.64
C PRO A 220 17.76 -10.24 -8.36
N GLU A 221 16.42 -10.13 -8.39
CA GLU A 221 15.71 -9.02 -9.03
C GLU A 221 16.05 -7.70 -8.35
N GLY A 222 16.03 -7.66 -7.01
CA GLY A 222 16.44 -6.47 -6.26
C GLY A 222 17.90 -6.09 -6.47
N VAL A 223 18.78 -7.09 -6.58
CA VAL A 223 20.21 -6.88 -6.90
C VAL A 223 20.37 -6.25 -8.29
N GLN A 224 19.67 -6.78 -9.30
CA GLN A 224 19.71 -6.25 -10.66
C GLN A 224 19.19 -4.81 -10.70
N ASN A 225 18.01 -4.55 -10.12
CA ASN A 225 17.40 -3.23 -10.09
C ASN A 225 18.35 -2.19 -9.47
N GLY A 226 18.93 -2.49 -8.31
CA GLY A 226 19.90 -1.57 -7.67
C GLY A 226 21.14 -1.30 -8.54
N GLN A 227 21.65 -2.32 -9.26
CA GLN A 227 22.80 -2.16 -10.15
C GLN A 227 22.49 -1.26 -11.35
N GLU A 228 21.30 -1.42 -11.93
CA GLU A 228 20.84 -0.61 -13.06
C GLU A 228 20.71 0.86 -12.66
N ARG A 229 20.09 1.15 -11.50
CA ARG A 229 19.99 2.51 -10.96
C ARG A 229 21.37 3.13 -10.67
N LEU A 230 22.29 2.36 -10.09
CA LEU A 230 23.68 2.81 -9.86
C LEU A 230 24.43 3.13 -11.16
N LYS A 231 24.14 2.43 -12.25
CA LYS A 231 24.73 2.71 -13.57
C LYS A 231 24.19 4.03 -14.11
N GLN A 232 22.89 4.28 -13.97
CA GLN A 232 22.23 5.50 -14.43
C GLN A 232 22.73 6.74 -13.68
N LEU A 233 22.99 6.65 -12.36
CA LEU A 233 23.52 7.78 -11.58
C LEU A 233 24.94 8.23 -11.97
N LYS A 234 25.70 7.37 -12.67
CA LYS A 234 27.07 7.65 -13.12
C LYS A 234 27.13 8.24 -14.54
N ALA A 235 26.03 8.13 -15.29
CA ALA A 235 25.88 8.73 -16.62
C ALA A 235 25.53 10.21 -16.49
#